data_AF-A0A1B2IWB4-F1
#
_entry.id   AF-A0A1B2IWB4-F1
#
_cell.length_a   1.000
_cell.length_b   1.000
_cell.length_c   1.000
_cell.angle_alpha   90.00
_cell.angle_beta   90.00
_cell.angle_gamma   90.00
#
_symmetry.space_group_name_H-M   'P 1'
#
loop_
_entity.id
_entity.type
_entity.pdbx_description
1 polymer ?
#
loop_
_entity_poly.entity_id
_entity_poly.type
_entity_poly.pdbx_seq_one_letter_code
_entity_poly.pdbx_strand_id
1 'polypeptide(L)'
;MKLLTKNAPFTAAEVVDKANIIELIQFERFCRDNSLFDEMNKTYTDDAKIEISWFQGSAKDFVSESANMAGNTRTSHQIYNTQVWMTGDRAVAIM
;
A
#
# COMPACT_ATOMS: atom_id res chain seq x y z
N MET A 1 -10.89 -3.87 16.55
CA MET A 1 -10.02 -2.72 16.18
C MET A 1 -10.80 -1.41 16.33
N LYS A 2 -10.22 -0.37 16.95
CA LYS A 2 -10.76 1.00 16.91
C LYS A 2 -9.88 1.86 16.00
N LEU A 3 -10.32 2.08 14.78
CA LEU A 3 -9.60 2.94 13.84
C LEU A 3 -9.53 4.38 14.39
N LEU A 4 -8.48 5.13 14.02
CA LEU A 4 -8.29 6.53 14.42
C LEU A 4 -8.17 6.74 15.94
N THR A 5 -7.76 5.70 16.67
CA THR A 5 -7.43 5.80 18.10
C THR A 5 -6.01 5.30 18.38
N LYS A 6 -5.40 5.71 19.49
CA LYS A 6 -4.06 5.23 19.84
C LYS A 6 -4.09 3.71 20.06
N ASN A 7 -3.18 2.98 19.42
CA ASN A 7 -3.00 1.55 19.70
C ASN A 7 -2.56 1.32 21.15
N ALA A 8 -2.95 0.17 21.70
CA ALA A 8 -2.23 -0.38 22.84
C ALA A 8 -0.75 -0.59 22.47
N PRO A 9 0.17 -0.64 23.46
CA PRO A 9 1.55 -1.02 23.19
C PRO A 9 1.60 -2.35 22.44
N PHE A 10 2.33 -2.38 21.33
CA PHE A 10 2.50 -3.59 20.54
C PHE A 10 3.37 -4.60 21.27
N THR A 11 3.01 -5.87 21.13
CA THR A 11 3.88 -7.00 21.41
C THR A 11 5.06 -7.04 20.43
N ALA A 12 6.10 -7.82 20.73
CA ALA A 12 7.25 -7.96 19.84
C ALA A 12 6.85 -8.50 18.44
N ALA A 13 5.89 -9.43 18.39
CA ALA A 13 5.37 -9.95 17.12
C ALA A 13 4.65 -8.85 16.32
N GLU A 14 3.75 -8.10 16.97
CA GLU A 14 3.04 -6.98 16.33
C GLU A 14 3.97 -5.86 15.84
N VAL A 15 5.12 -5.65 16.49
CA VAL A 15 6.15 -4.72 16.00
C VAL A 15 6.73 -5.19 14.66
N VAL A 16 6.98 -6.50 14.51
CA VAL A 16 7.44 -7.09 13.25
C VAL A 16 6.34 -7.01 12.18
N ASP A 17 5.10 -7.34 12.52
CA ASP A 17 3.97 -7.25 11.60
C ASP A 17 3.77 -5.82 11.10
N LYS A 18 3.86 -4.83 11.99
CA LYS A 18 3.81 -3.42 11.61
C LYS A 18 4.94 -3.06 10.64
N ALA A 19 6.15 -3.53 10.87
CA ALA A 19 7.28 -3.27 9.96
C ALA A 19 7.03 -3.88 8.57
N ASN A 20 6.53 -5.12 8.51
CA ASN A 20 6.19 -5.79 7.25
C ASN A 20 5.08 -5.06 6.47
N ILE A 21 4.06 -4.56 7.17
CA ILE A 21 2.98 -3.77 6.55
C ILE A 21 3.53 -2.46 5.97
N ILE A 22 4.39 -1.77 6.71
CA ILE A 22 5.02 -0.53 6.24
C ILE A 22 5.88 -0.81 5.01
N GLU A 23 6.69 -1.87 5.04
CA GLU A 23 7.52 -2.26 3.90
C GLU A 23 6.69 -2.55 2.65
N LEU A 24 5.59 -3.32 2.77
CA LEU A 24 4.71 -3.63 1.65
C LEU A 24 4.18 -2.36 0.97
N ILE A 25 3.72 -1.38 1.76
CA ILE A 25 3.15 -0.13 1.25
C ILE A 25 4.22 0.73 0.59
N GLN A 26 5.39 0.84 1.20
CA GLN A 26 6.51 1.59 0.65
C GLN A 26 7.05 0.95 -0.63
N PHE A 27 7.13 -0.37 -0.66
CA PHE A 27 7.57 -1.13 -1.82
C PHE A 27 6.60 -0.99 -2.99
N GLU A 28 5.30 -1.03 -2.75
CA GLU A 28 4.30 -0.81 -3.81
C GLU A 28 4.43 0.59 -4.44
N ARG A 29 4.56 1.65 -3.64
CA ARG A 29 4.83 3.01 -4.14
C ARG A 29 6.16 3.11 -4.89
N PHE A 30 7.21 2.49 -4.35
CA PHE A 30 8.52 2.42 -4.99
C PHE A 30 8.41 1.76 -6.37
N CYS A 31 7.67 0.66 -6.49
CA CYS A 31 7.46 -0.02 -7.76
C CYS A 31 6.77 0.89 -8.76
N ARG A 32 5.71 1.59 -8.34
CA ARG A 32 4.97 2.52 -9.21
C ARG A 32 5.85 3.67 -9.70
N ASP A 33 6.66 4.26 -8.83
CA ASP A 33 7.55 5.37 -9.18
C ASP A 33 8.67 4.97 -10.15
N ASN A 34 9.08 3.70 -10.11
CA ASN A 34 10.18 3.17 -10.92
C ASN A 34 9.71 2.31 -12.08
N SER A 35 8.40 2.31 -12.40
CA SER A 35 7.81 1.52 -13.49
C SER A 35 8.03 0.00 -13.36
N LEU A 36 8.13 -0.50 -12.13
CA LEU A 36 8.29 -1.93 -11.82
C LEU A 36 6.91 -2.60 -11.68
N PHE A 37 6.11 -2.57 -12.74
CA PHE A 37 4.69 -2.97 -12.69
C PHE A 37 4.46 -4.45 -12.36
N ASP A 38 5.36 -5.34 -12.80
CA ASP A 38 5.26 -6.76 -12.47
C ASP A 38 5.45 -7.01 -10.96
N GLU A 39 6.34 -6.27 -10.31
CA GLU A 39 6.53 -6.35 -8.85
C GLU A 39 5.39 -5.64 -8.10
N MET A 40 4.92 -4.50 -8.61
CA MET A 40 3.74 -3.81 -8.07
C MET A 40 2.51 -4.72 -8.06
N ASN A 41 2.32 -5.55 -9.09
CA ASN A 41 1.18 -6.47 -9.14
C ASN A 41 1.22 -7.54 -8.02
N LYS A 42 2.40 -7.88 -7.50
CA LYS A 42 2.56 -8.85 -6.41
C LYS A 42 2.21 -8.30 -5.04
N THR A 43 2.03 -6.98 -4.90
CA THR A 43 1.68 -6.35 -3.62
C THR A 43 0.17 -6.33 -3.36
N TYR A 44 -0.64 -6.86 -4.28
CA TYR A 44 -2.09 -6.90 -4.20
C TYR A 44 -2.62 -8.33 -4.15
N THR A 45 -3.73 -8.52 -3.45
CA THR A 45 -4.53 -9.75 -3.55
C THR A 45 -5.38 -9.72 -4.82
N ASP A 46 -5.79 -10.90 -5.31
CA ASP A 46 -6.60 -11.02 -6.53
C ASP A 46 -7.94 -10.25 -6.47
N ASP A 47 -8.48 -10.06 -5.25
CA ASP A 47 -9.74 -9.38 -4.99
C ASP A 47 -9.57 -7.90 -4.60
N ALA A 48 -8.34 -7.37 -4.59
CA ALA A 48 -8.05 -6.01 -4.19
C ALA A 48 -8.79 -4.96 -5.06
N LYS A 49 -9.33 -3.94 -4.39
CA LYS A 49 -10.03 -2.80 -5.00
C LYS A 49 -9.29 -1.51 -4.71
N ILE A 50 -9.17 -0.68 -5.74
CA ILE A 50 -8.54 0.63 -5.66
C ILE A 50 -9.58 1.69 -5.97
N GLU A 51 -9.65 2.70 -5.12
CA GLU A 51 -10.47 3.88 -5.29
C GLU A 51 -9.64 5.11 -4.93
N ILE A 52 -9.34 5.92 -5.94
CA ILE A 52 -8.59 7.17 -5.84
C ILE A 52 -9.18 8.17 -6.84
N SER A 53 -8.75 9.43 -6.78
CA SER A 53 -9.37 10.54 -7.54
C SER A 53 -9.49 10.34 -9.06
N TRP A 54 -8.65 9.49 -9.67
CA TRP A 54 -8.64 9.25 -11.11
C TRP A 54 -8.92 7.79 -11.49
N PHE A 55 -9.15 6.89 -10.53
CA PHE A 55 -9.33 5.47 -10.80
C PHE A 55 -10.25 4.80 -9.77
N GLN A 56 -11.16 3.96 -10.27
CA GLN A 56 -11.98 3.07 -9.45
C GLN A 56 -12.08 1.71 -10.15
N GLY A 57 -11.58 0.64 -9.51
CA GLY A 57 -11.50 -0.67 -10.17
C GLY A 57 -10.70 -1.73 -9.41
N SER A 58 -10.30 -2.78 -10.12
CA SER A 58 -9.42 -3.82 -9.56
C SER A 58 -7.97 -3.33 -9.46
N ALA A 59 -7.18 -3.95 -8.58
CA ALA A 59 -5.75 -3.65 -8.49
C ALA A 59 -4.99 -4.00 -9.79
N LYS A 60 -5.38 -5.08 -10.48
CA LYS A 60 -4.76 -5.47 -11.75
C LYS A 60 -4.99 -4.41 -12.84
N ASP A 61 -6.21 -3.89 -12.93
CA ASP A 61 -6.53 -2.81 -13.87
C ASP A 61 -5.79 -1.52 -13.47
N PHE A 62 -5.68 -1.23 -12.16
CA PHE A 62 -4.93 -0.08 -11.65
C PHE A 62 -3.44 -0.09 -12.03
N VAL A 63 -2.78 -1.26 -11.92
CA VAL A 63 -1.39 -1.44 -12.34
C VAL A 63 -1.25 -1.22 -13.85
N SER A 64 -2.17 -1.77 -14.63
CA SER A 64 -2.20 -1.64 -16.10
C SER A 64 -2.37 -0.17 -16.52
N GLU A 65 -3.32 0.54 -15.91
CA GLU A 65 -3.53 1.97 -16.18
C GLU A 65 -2.35 2.82 -15.69
N SER A 66 -1.72 2.46 -14.57
CA SER A 66 -0.50 3.12 -14.10
C SER A 66 0.65 2.96 -15.11
N ALA A 67 0.79 1.79 -15.72
CA ALA A 67 1.79 1.52 -16.75
C ALA A 67 1.55 2.35 -18.03
N ASN A 68 0.29 2.47 -18.46
CA ASN A 68 -0.09 3.29 -19.61
C ASN A 68 0.27 4.78 -19.41
N MET A 69 0.22 5.28 -18.18
CA MET A 69 0.55 6.68 -17.86
C MET A 69 2.05 6.95 -17.68
N ALA A 70 2.85 5.93 -17.35
CA ALA A 70 4.25 6.09 -16.95
C ALA A 70 5.18 6.64 -18.05
N GLY A 71 4.76 6.56 -19.32
CA GLY A 71 5.52 7.10 -20.44
C GLY A 71 5.66 8.63 -20.49
N ASN A 72 4.94 9.37 -19.64
CA ASN A 72 4.82 10.83 -19.77
C ASN A 72 5.53 11.65 -18.68
N THR A 73 5.82 11.10 -17.51
CA THR A 73 6.44 11.86 -16.40
C THR A 73 7.13 10.94 -15.38
N ARG A 74 8.26 11.39 -14.83
CA ARG A 74 8.85 10.77 -13.64
C ARG A 74 8.01 11.18 -12.43
N THR A 75 7.49 10.20 -11.70
CA THR A 75 6.75 10.41 -10.44
C THR A 75 7.64 10.07 -9.25
N SER A 76 7.45 10.78 -8.15
CA SER A 76 8.05 10.44 -6.86
C SER A 76 7.00 10.68 -5.78
N HIS A 77 6.63 9.63 -5.06
CA HIS A 77 5.76 9.73 -3.89
C HIS A 77 6.62 10.00 -2.65
N GLN A 78 6.19 10.96 -1.84
CA GLN A 78 6.68 11.12 -0.47
C GLN A 78 5.72 10.40 0.47
N ILE A 79 6.21 9.35 1.13
CA ILE A 79 5.48 8.64 2.17
C ILE A 79 5.90 9.19 3.52
N TYR A 80 4.94 9.71 4.27
CA TYR A 80 5.13 10.16 5.64
C TYR A 80 4.85 9.02 6.63
N ASN A 81 4.77 9.35 7.91
CA ASN A 81 4.53 8.37 8.97
C ASN A 81 3.27 7.54 8.70
N THR A 82 3.43 6.22 8.59
CA THR A 82 2.30 5.31 8.44
C THR A 82 1.75 4.90 9.80
N GLN A 83 0.48 5.21 10.04
CA GLN A 83 -0.25 4.71 11.19
C GLN A 83 -0.93 3.38 10.83
N VAL A 84 -0.67 2.35 11.63
CA VAL A 84 -1.16 0.99 11.39
C VAL A 84 -2.03 0.55 12.57
N TRP A 85 -3.22 0.03 12.30
CA TRP A 85 -4.10 -0.64 13.27
C TRP A 85 -4.26 -2.09 12.86
N MET A 86 -3.99 -3.03 13.77
CA MET A 86 -4.01 -4.47 13.51
C MET A 86 -5.12 -5.15 14.31
N THR A 87 -5.67 -6.23 13.77
CA THR A 87 -6.67 -7.08 14.42
C THR A 87 -6.58 -8.50 13.87
N GLY A 88 -5.93 -9.39 14.62
CA GLY A 88 -5.66 -10.74 14.14
C GLY A 88 -4.78 -10.71 12.89
N ASP A 89 -5.27 -11.30 11.80
CA ASP A 89 -4.61 -11.42 10.50
C ASP A 89 -4.83 -10.22 9.56
N ARG A 90 -5.50 -9.17 10.03
CA ARG A 90 -5.87 -7.99 9.21
C ARG A 90 -5.32 -6.70 9.80
N ALA A 91 -5.05 -5.75 8.92
CA ALA A 91 -4.63 -4.42 9.30
C ALA A 91 -5.24 -3.33 8.41
N VAL A 92 -5.33 -2.13 8.96
CA VAL A 92 -5.55 -0.89 8.20
C VAL A 92 -4.35 0.01 8.41
N ALA A 93 -3.80 0.51 7.31
CA ALA A 93 -2.69 1.44 7.31
C ALA A 93 -3.09 2.73 6.61
N ILE A 94 -2.70 3.87 7.19
CA ILE A 94 -2.97 5.21 6.65
C ILE A 94 -1.65 5.98 6.67
N MET A 95 -1.37 6.70 5.57
CA MET A 95 -0.21 7.55 5.35
C MET A 95 -0.63 9.00 5.22
#